data_AF-A0A7C7N633-F1
#
_entry.id   AF-A0A7C7N633-F1
#
_cell.length_a   1.000
_cell.length_b   1.000
_cell.length_c   1.000
_cell.angle_alpha   90.00
_cell.angle_beta   90.00
_cell.angle_gamma   90.00
#
_symmetry.space_group_name_H-M   'P 1'
#
loop_
_entity.id
_entity.type
_entity.pdbx_description
1 polymer ?
#
loop_
_entity_poly.entity_id
_entity_poly.type
_entity_poly.pdbx_seq_one_letter_code
_entity_poly.pdbx_strand_id
1 'polypeptide(L)'
;MKKFILIVVIMLVFQIDTNAQEVLELDPGQSMCISGKGKGQDGAINPFMEIGSVAIVKNLGENQFSIRVEYEGKVKEKIRLDPSRITRVILPKGHVMYFDNKLKTKTEVSFRPLQ
;
A
#
# COMPACT_ATOMS: atom_id res chain seq x y z
N MET A 1 -3.93 36.69 -26.65
CA MET A 1 -4.80 35.49 -26.71
C MET A 1 -4.01 34.18 -26.72
N LYS A 2 -3.05 33.97 -27.64
CA LYS A 2 -2.22 32.73 -27.69
C LYS A 2 -1.44 32.40 -26.40
N LYS A 3 -0.87 33.42 -25.72
CA LYS A 3 -0.14 33.23 -24.45
C LYS A 3 -1.04 32.83 -23.27
N PHE A 4 -2.29 33.27 -23.26
CA PHE A 4 -3.27 32.87 -22.24
C PHE A 4 -3.73 31.42 -22.45
N ILE A 5 -3.88 30.99 -23.70
CA ILE A 5 -4.18 29.59 -24.03
C ILE A 5 -3.06 28.65 -23.54
N LEU A 6 -1.80 29.05 -23.69
CA LEU A 6 -0.65 28.26 -23.23
C LEU A 6 -0.65 28.06 -21.70
N ILE A 7 -1.05 29.07 -20.93
CA ILE A 7 -1.11 29.00 -19.46
C ILE A 7 -2.23 28.05 -19.00
N VAL A 8 -3.38 28.09 -19.67
CA VAL A 8 -4.51 27.18 -19.37
C VAL A 8 -4.16 25.74 -19.72
N VAL A 9 -3.44 25.51 -20.83
CA VAL A 9 -2.97 24.17 -21.20
C VAL A 9 -1.97 23.61 -20.18
N ILE A 10 -1.06 24.44 -19.65
CA ILE A 10 -0.09 24.02 -18.62
C ILE A 10 -0.78 23.65 -17.30
N MET A 11 -1.82 24.37 -16.88
CA MET A 11 -2.56 24.04 -15.65
C MET A 11 -3.32 22.70 -15.74
N LEU A 12 -3.76 22.28 -16.94
CA LEU A 12 -4.46 21.00 -17.11
C LEU A 12 -3.55 19.77 -16.95
N VAL A 13 -2.23 19.91 -17.14
CA VAL A 13 -1.30 18.76 -17.10
C VAL A 13 -0.94 18.34 -15.66
N PHE A 14 -1.30 19.13 -14.64
CA PHE A 14 -0.95 18.86 -13.24
C PHE A 14 -1.97 18.02 -12.46
N GLN A 15 -3.06 17.56 -13.07
CA GLN A 15 -4.09 16.75 -12.37
C GLN A 15 -3.93 15.23 -12.57
N ILE A 16 -2.70 14.74 -12.70
CA ILE A 16 -2.47 13.29 -12.83
C ILE A 16 -2.40 12.69 -11.42
N ASP A 17 -3.55 12.31 -10.86
CA ASP A 17 -3.62 11.49 -9.64
C ASP A 17 -3.18 10.06 -9.97
N THR A 18 -1.89 9.78 -9.84
CA THR A 18 -1.36 8.42 -9.96
C THR A 18 -1.81 7.60 -8.75
N ASN A 19 -2.89 6.84 -8.90
CA ASN A 19 -3.17 5.73 -7.99
C ASN A 19 -2.15 4.62 -8.29
N ALA A 20 -0.97 4.70 -7.69
CA ALA A 20 0.09 3.73 -7.87
C ALA A 20 -0.32 2.41 -7.23
N GLN A 21 -0.67 1.43 -8.08
CA GLN A 21 -0.73 0.04 -7.71
C GLN A 21 0.71 -0.48 -7.73
N GLU A 22 1.17 -1.02 -6.61
CA GLU A 22 2.53 -1.48 -6.45
C GLU A 22 2.56 -2.99 -6.22
N VAL A 23 3.49 -3.66 -6.89
CA VAL A 23 3.70 -5.09 -6.73
C VAL A 23 4.99 -5.32 -5.96
N LEU A 24 4.86 -5.93 -4.79
CA LEU A 24 5.93 -6.21 -3.86
C LEU A 24 6.35 -7.67 -3.98
N GLU A 25 7.66 -7.90 -4.07
CA GLU A 25 8.24 -9.23 -3.89
C GLU A 25 8.63 -9.39 -2.43
N LEU A 26 8.04 -10.39 -1.77
CA LEU A 26 8.28 -10.67 -0.36
C LEU A 26 9.27 -11.83 -0.29
N ASP A 27 10.54 -11.56 0.01
CA ASP A 27 11.55 -12.61 0.18
C ASP A 27 11.40 -13.28 1.56
N PRO A 28 11.80 -14.57 1.72
CA PRO A 28 11.57 -15.32 2.95
C PRO A 28 12.04 -14.60 4.21
N GLY A 29 11.16 -14.50 5.21
CA GLY A 29 11.49 -13.91 6.52
C GLY A 29 11.45 -12.38 6.56
N GLN A 30 11.03 -11.71 5.49
CA GLN A 30 10.88 -10.26 5.49
C GLN A 30 9.59 -9.81 6.20
N SER A 31 9.64 -8.55 6.64
CA SER A 31 8.50 -7.78 7.14
C SER A 31 8.56 -6.40 6.48
N MET A 32 7.74 -6.19 5.45
CA MET A 32 7.72 -4.94 4.69
C MET A 32 6.59 -4.03 5.19
N CYS A 33 6.85 -2.73 5.33
CA CYS A 33 6.00 -1.75 5.98
C CYS A 33 5.54 -0.65 5.01
N ILE A 34 4.25 -0.32 5.01
CA ILE A 34 3.68 0.69 4.12
C ILE A 34 4.04 2.15 4.48
N SER A 35 4.73 2.36 5.60
CA SER A 35 5.13 3.70 6.05
C SER A 35 6.51 4.12 5.56
N GLY A 36 7.25 3.23 4.89
CA GLY A 36 8.68 3.41 4.60
C GLY A 36 9.53 3.33 5.87
N LYS A 37 10.31 2.25 6.03
CA LYS A 37 11.24 2.03 7.16
C LYS A 37 12.71 1.97 6.74
N GLY A 38 13.00 1.91 5.44
CA GLY A 38 14.31 1.80 4.83
C GLY A 38 14.45 0.58 3.91
N LYS A 39 15.58 0.54 3.19
CA LYS A 39 15.88 -0.48 2.16
C LYS A 39 15.67 -1.91 2.68
N GLY A 40 14.82 -2.68 1.99
CA GLY A 40 14.49 -4.06 2.34
C GLY A 40 13.35 -4.23 3.36
N GLN A 41 12.83 -3.12 3.91
CA GLN A 41 11.65 -3.09 4.76
C GLN A 41 10.57 -2.15 4.22
N ASP A 42 10.84 -1.46 3.12
CA ASP A 42 9.89 -0.58 2.45
C ASP A 42 8.88 -1.41 1.66
N GLY A 43 7.65 -1.45 2.14
CA GLY A 43 6.50 -1.86 1.33
C GLY A 43 5.98 -0.70 0.49
N ALA A 44 4.82 -0.90 -0.12
CA ALA A 44 4.18 0.15 -0.89
C ALA A 44 3.78 1.32 0.01
N ILE A 45 4.24 2.52 -0.33
CA ILE A 45 4.05 3.71 0.50
C ILE A 45 2.58 4.15 0.43
N ASN A 46 1.90 4.17 1.58
CA ASN A 46 0.53 4.65 1.66
C ASN A 46 0.49 6.19 1.69
N PRO A 47 -0.06 6.87 0.67
CA PRO A 47 -0.12 8.33 0.63
C PRO A 47 -1.16 8.93 1.59
N PHE A 48 -2.01 8.10 2.21
CA PHE A 48 -3.19 8.54 2.97
C PHE A 48 -3.07 8.29 4.48
N MET A 49 -1.86 8.08 5.01
CA MET A 49 -1.62 7.76 6.43
C MET A 49 -2.23 8.77 7.41
N GLU A 50 -2.29 10.04 7.02
CA GLU A 50 -2.76 11.14 7.87
C GLU A 50 -4.29 11.31 7.91
N ILE A 51 -5.01 10.73 6.96
CA ILE A 51 -6.48 10.84 6.84
C ILE A 51 -7.19 9.49 7.04
N GLY A 52 -6.47 8.38 6.87
CA GLY A 52 -7.01 7.04 6.88
C GLY A 52 -7.30 6.52 5.47
N SER A 53 -7.31 5.20 5.32
CA SER A 53 -7.38 4.56 4.01
C SER A 53 -7.90 3.13 4.07
N VAL A 54 -8.26 2.60 2.91
CA VAL A 54 -8.46 1.17 2.68
C VAL A 54 -7.32 0.68 1.80
N ALA A 55 -6.56 -0.30 2.29
CA ALA A 55 -5.61 -1.05 1.47
C ALA A 55 -6.32 -2.22 0.80
N ILE A 56 -6.22 -2.34 -0.52
CA ILE A 56 -6.64 -3.52 -1.26
C ILE A 56 -5.41 -4.35 -1.55
N VAL A 57 -5.35 -5.55 -0.98
CA VAL A 57 -4.19 -6.44 -1.05
C VAL A 57 -4.58 -7.72 -1.78
N LYS A 58 -3.82 -8.08 -2.80
CA LYS A 58 -3.97 -9.31 -3.57
C LYS A 58 -2.70 -10.16 -3.44
N ASN A 59 -2.87 -11.43 -3.07
CA ASN A 59 -1.78 -12.40 -3.15
C ASN A 59 -1.66 -12.88 -4.59
N LEU A 60 -0.52 -12.58 -5.23
CA LEU A 60 -0.19 -13.01 -6.58
C LEU A 60 0.71 -14.25 -6.61
N GLY A 61 1.27 -14.64 -5.46
CA GLY A 61 2.15 -15.79 -5.35
C GLY A 61 1.42 -17.08 -4.97
N GLU A 62 2.19 -18.16 -4.95
CA GLU A 62 1.73 -19.51 -4.58
C GLU A 62 1.81 -19.78 -3.07
N ASN A 63 2.45 -18.87 -2.32
CA ASN A 63 2.61 -18.97 -0.88
C ASN A 63 1.76 -17.91 -0.17
N GLN A 64 1.14 -18.32 0.93
CA GLN A 64 0.45 -17.41 1.83
C GLN A 64 1.42 -16.48 2.57
N PHE A 65 0.88 -15.36 3.03
CA PHE A 65 1.57 -14.46 3.96
C PHE A 65 0.58 -13.89 4.99
N SER A 66 1.09 -13.14 5.96
CA SER A 66 0.25 -12.45 6.95
C SER A 66 0.34 -10.95 6.76
N ILE A 67 -0.81 -10.29 6.85
CA ILE A 67 -0.92 -8.85 6.98
C ILE A 67 -1.05 -8.55 8.47
N ARG A 68 -0.23 -7.65 8.98
CA ARG A 68 -0.28 -7.19 10.38
C ARG A 68 -0.60 -5.71 10.41
N VAL A 69 -1.59 -5.31 11.19
CA VAL A 69 -1.92 -3.89 11.40
C VAL A 69 -1.51 -3.51 12.81
N GLU A 70 -0.76 -2.43 12.94
CA GLU A 70 -0.32 -1.85 14.20
C GLU A 70 -0.83 -0.43 14.37
N TYR A 71 -1.04 -0.04 15.63
CA TYR A 71 -1.27 1.34 16.02
C TYR A 71 -0.47 1.61 17.29
N GLU A 72 0.35 2.66 17.27
CA GLU A 72 1.24 3.02 18.39
C GLU A 72 2.10 1.83 18.88
N GLY A 73 2.63 1.04 17.94
CA GLY A 73 3.48 -0.13 18.22
C GLY A 73 2.74 -1.34 18.79
N LYS A 74 1.41 -1.31 18.87
CA LYS A 74 0.58 -2.44 19.32
C LYS A 74 -0.11 -3.10 18.13
N VAL A 75 0.02 -4.42 18.02
CA VAL A 75 -0.70 -5.21 17.01
C VAL A 75 -2.21 -5.14 17.30
N LYS A 76 -2.97 -4.65 16.33
CA LYS A 76 -4.43 -4.54 16.38
C LYS A 76 -5.10 -5.65 15.60
N GLU A 77 -4.52 -6.06 14.48
CA GLU A 77 -5.07 -7.08 13.62
C GLU A 77 -3.97 -7.91 12.96
N LYS A 78 -4.27 -9.19 12.72
CA LYS A 78 -3.46 -10.06 11.88
C LYS A 78 -4.36 -10.89 10.97
N ILE A 79 -4.17 -10.74 9.66
CA ILE A 79 -4.96 -11.40 8.62
C ILE A 79 -4.03 -12.33 7.85
N ARG A 80 -4.43 -13.58 7.66
CA ARG A 80 -3.73 -14.50 6.75
C ARG A 80 -4.31 -14.36 5.36
N LEU A 81 -3.45 -14.19 4.35
CA LEU A 81 -3.87 -14.11 2.95
C LEU A 81 -3.34 -15.30 2.16
N ASP A 82 -4.24 -16.20 1.82
CA ASP A 82 -3.94 -17.38 1.00
C ASP A 82 -3.66 -16.99 -0.46
N PRO A 83 -2.99 -17.88 -1.24
CA PRO A 83 -2.73 -17.67 -2.67
C PRO A 83 -3.98 -17.29 -3.46
N SER A 84 -3.83 -16.41 -4.44
CA SER A 84 -4.91 -15.95 -5.34
C SER A 84 -6.11 -15.30 -4.64
N ARG A 85 -6.00 -14.93 -3.36
CA ARG A 85 -7.03 -14.19 -2.62
C ARG A 85 -6.78 -12.69 -2.63
N ILE A 86 -7.88 -11.96 -2.48
CA ILE A 86 -7.90 -10.50 -2.32
C ILE A 86 -8.56 -10.19 -1.00
N THR A 87 -8.00 -9.24 -0.26
CA THR A 87 -8.61 -8.69 0.96
C THR A 87 -8.59 -7.17 0.95
N ARG A 88 -9.46 -6.58 1.78
CA ARG A 88 -9.48 -5.15 2.06
C ARG A 88 -9.15 -4.95 3.52
N VAL A 89 -8.22 -4.05 3.81
CA VAL A 89 -7.77 -3.74 5.16
C VAL A 89 -8.08 -2.27 5.43
N ILE A 90 -8.90 -2.02 6.45
CA ILE A 90 -9.20 -0.67 6.89
C ILE A 90 -8.03 -0.18 7.74
N LEU A 91 -7.47 0.95 7.37
CA LEU A 91 -6.35 1.60 8.03
C LEU A 91 -6.81 2.99 8.49
N PRO A 92 -7.38 3.12 9.71
CA PRO A 92 -7.67 4.42 10.28
C PRO A 92 -6.39 5.26 10.40
N LYS A 93 -6.55 6.58 10.57
CA LYS A 93 -5.41 7.51 10.75
C LYS A 93 -4.37 6.94 11.73
N GLY A 94 -3.11 6.97 11.33
CA GLY A 94 -1.98 6.52 12.16
C GLY A 94 -1.80 5.01 12.29
N HIS A 95 -2.67 4.18 11.68
CA HIS A 95 -2.45 2.74 11.61
C HIS A 95 -1.44 2.40 10.52
N VAL A 96 -0.55 1.45 10.84
CA VAL A 96 0.52 1.00 9.96
C VAL A 96 0.31 -0.47 9.61
N MET A 97 0.42 -0.80 8.32
CA MET A 97 0.30 -2.16 7.82
C MET A 97 1.67 -2.76 7.48
N TYR A 98 1.84 -4.03 7.79
CA TYR A 98 3.02 -4.82 7.46
C TYR A 98 2.65 -6.08 6.69
N PHE A 99 3.55 -6.51 5.80
CA PHE A 99 3.51 -7.78 5.10
C PHE A 99 4.57 -8.69 5.69
N ASP A 100 4.14 -9.69 6.47
CA ASP A 100 5.01 -10.69 7.09
C ASP A 100 4.96 -12.00 6.30
N ASN A 101 6.09 -12.52 5.87
CA ASN A 101 6.14 -13.78 5.12
C ASN A 101 7.24 -14.73 5.61
N LYS A 102 6.99 -16.04 5.52
CA LYS A 102 7.99 -17.08 5.80
C LYS A 102 8.64 -17.63 4.54
N LEU A 103 7.90 -17.62 3.44
CA LEU A 103 8.31 -18.14 2.14
C LEU A 103 8.23 -17.03 1.11
N LYS A 104 9.00 -17.17 0.03
CA LYS A 104 9.01 -16.21 -1.07
C LYS A 104 7.61 -16.13 -1.67
N THR A 105 7.08 -14.93 -1.82
CA THR A 105 5.78 -14.69 -2.46
C THR A 105 5.72 -13.30 -3.10
N LYS A 106 4.59 -12.98 -3.74
CA LYS A 106 4.37 -11.71 -4.41
C LYS A 106 3.00 -11.19 -4.05
N THR A 107 2.91 -9.90 -3.77
CA THR A 107 1.62 -9.26 -3.47
C THR A 107 1.48 -7.96 -4.22
N GLU A 108 0.26 -7.68 -4.65
CA GLU A 108 -0.12 -6.42 -5.23
C GLU A 108 -0.96 -5.64 -4.22
N VAL A 109 -0.64 -4.36 -4.05
CA VAL A 109 -1.33 -3.48 -3.11
C VAL A 109 -1.66 -2.16 -3.76
N SER A 110 -2.83 -1.63 -3.40
CA SER A 110 -3.26 -0.27 -3.73
C SER A 110 -3.98 0.34 -2.54
N PHE A 111 -3.99 1.67 -2.47
CA PHE A 111 -4.64 2.40 -1.40
C PHE A 111 -5.76 3.30 -1.94
N ARG A 112 -6.81 3.47 -1.15
CA ARG A 112 -7.86 4.47 -1.38
C ARG A 112 -8.12 5.22 -0.07
N PRO A 113 -8.42 6.52 -0.10
CA PRO A 113 -8.79 7.25 1.12
C PRO A 113 -10.06 6.65 1.74
N LEU A 114 -10.17 6.70 3.07
CA LEU A 114 -11.44 6.46 3.76
C LEU A 114 -12.36 7.66 3.44
N GLN A 115 -13.45 7.42 2.71
CA GLN A 115 -14.48 8.45 2.46
C GLN A 115 -15.33 8.69 3.69
#